data_AF-A0AAD8KDQ5-F1
#
_entry.id   AF-A0AAD8KDQ5-F1
#
_cell.length_a   1.000
_cell.length_b   1.000
_cell.length_c   1.000
_cell.angle_alpha   90.00
_cell.angle_beta   90.00
_cell.angle_gamma   90.00
#
_symmetry.space_group_name_H-M   'P 1'
#
loop_
_entity.id
_entity.type
_entity.pdbx_description
1 polymer ?
#
loop_
_entity_poly.entity_id
_entity_poly.type
_entity_poly.pdbx_seq_one_letter_code
_entity_poly.pdbx_strand_id
1 'polypeptide(L)'
;MEKENAFKLLLSCPSALSSSQVSVNFDESYDRVPHPDHDLEKSVSQIWDKRVQQSPSLFNGKKFRYGGHDGTRTNVCLHLGLTDYRTFVGTNLNPQWERFLVSSEDDCKQCQHTSSPLGNGAIVETVDNKILVLQRSNNVGEFPGYLVFPGGHPEPEEVGITSHKCENGLQNSESINSKVSQEMFDSIVREVVEEIGVPAATLSEPLFIGISRRVLNVRPAAFFFIKCNLQSAQVQQLYSSAQDGYESTKLYTIHSSELENMSSKMPGCHRGGFALYKLMLEAGNNIK
;
A
#
# COMPACT_ATOMS: atom_id res chain seq x y z
N MET A 1 19.50 -10.28 21.91
CA MET A 1 18.94 -9.12 21.18
C MET A 1 18.01 -9.72 20.13
N GLU A 2 16.74 -9.92 20.47
CA GLU A 2 15.75 -10.36 19.49
C GLU A 2 15.75 -9.35 18.35
N LYS A 3 15.80 -9.81 17.09
CA LYS A 3 15.61 -8.93 15.95
C LYS A 3 14.21 -8.33 16.10
N GLU A 4 14.11 -7.05 16.44
CA GLU A 4 12.83 -6.34 16.45
C GLU A 4 12.10 -6.59 15.14
N ASN A 5 10.87 -7.08 15.24
CA ASN A 5 10.07 -7.40 14.09
C ASN A 5 9.73 -6.10 13.34
N ALA A 6 10.12 -5.97 12.08
CA ALA A 6 9.96 -4.72 11.33
C ALA A 6 8.53 -4.50 10.83
N PHE A 7 7.67 -5.53 10.89
CA PHE A 7 6.32 -5.51 10.34
C PHE A 7 5.37 -6.47 11.07
N LYS A 8 4.08 -6.27 10.83
CA LYS A 8 2.98 -7.18 11.19
C LYS A 8 2.25 -7.57 9.91
N LEU A 9 1.89 -8.84 9.77
CA LEU A 9 0.96 -9.28 8.73
C LEU A 9 -0.45 -9.08 9.29
N LEU A 10 -1.22 -8.17 8.70
CA LEU A 10 -2.59 -7.90 9.13
C LEU A 10 -3.56 -8.91 8.54
N LEU A 11 -3.30 -9.29 7.27
CA LEU A 11 -4.08 -10.26 6.52
C LEU A 11 -3.14 -11.06 5.62
N SER A 12 -3.31 -12.38 5.57
CA SER A 12 -2.59 -13.27 4.67
C SER A 12 -3.55 -14.09 3.83
N CYS A 13 -3.38 -14.00 2.51
CA CYS A 13 -4.19 -14.69 1.51
C CYS A 13 -3.28 -15.57 0.64
N PRO A 14 -2.78 -16.71 1.18
CA PRO A 14 -1.80 -17.54 0.48
C PRO A 14 -2.34 -18.20 -0.79
N SER A 15 -3.67 -18.27 -0.96
CA SER A 15 -4.31 -18.74 -2.19
C SER A 15 -4.34 -17.71 -3.32
N ALA A 16 -3.87 -16.47 -3.08
CA ALA A 16 -3.83 -15.38 -4.06
C ALA A 16 -5.20 -15.06 -4.68
N LEU A 17 -5.87 -14.03 -4.15
CA LEU A 17 -7.28 -13.74 -4.47
C LEU A 17 -7.43 -12.87 -5.72
N SER A 18 -8.35 -13.25 -6.61
CA SER A 18 -8.76 -12.39 -7.73
C SER A 18 -9.65 -11.23 -7.25
N SER A 19 -9.90 -10.26 -8.14
CA SER A 19 -10.82 -9.13 -7.88
C SER A 19 -12.21 -9.59 -7.44
N SER A 20 -12.74 -10.66 -8.03
CA SER A 20 -14.03 -11.25 -7.64
C SER A 20 -14.09 -11.83 -6.22
N GLN A 21 -12.94 -12.04 -5.58
CA GLN A 21 -12.82 -12.59 -4.23
C GLN A 21 -12.51 -11.52 -3.17
N VAL A 22 -12.31 -10.27 -3.59
CA VAL A 22 -12.00 -9.15 -2.69
C VAL A 22 -13.05 -8.06 -2.84
N SER A 23 -13.97 -7.99 -1.90
CA SER A 23 -14.95 -6.90 -1.82
C SER A 23 -14.45 -5.77 -0.92
N VAL A 24 -15.13 -4.63 -0.99
CA VAL A 24 -14.89 -3.48 -0.11
C VAL A 24 -16.19 -3.13 0.60
N ASN A 25 -16.10 -2.79 1.88
CA ASN A 25 -17.10 -2.01 2.58
C ASN A 25 -16.52 -0.60 2.82
N PHE A 26 -16.99 0.36 2.04
CA PHE A 26 -16.55 1.75 2.12
C PHE A 26 -17.57 2.58 2.90
N ASP A 27 -17.16 3.09 4.07
CA ASP A 27 -18.06 3.76 5.00
C ASP A 27 -17.31 4.73 5.93
N GLU A 28 -18.00 5.79 6.39
CA GLU A 28 -17.44 6.80 7.29
C GLU A 28 -17.09 6.26 8.68
N SER A 29 -17.71 5.14 9.11
CA SER A 29 -17.36 4.47 10.38
C SER A 29 -15.93 3.92 10.38
N TYR A 30 -15.30 3.80 9.20
CA TYR A 30 -13.90 3.40 9.04
C TYR A 30 -12.95 4.59 8.90
N ASP A 31 -13.42 5.83 9.07
CA ASP A 31 -12.57 7.01 9.11
C ASP A 31 -11.76 7.08 10.42
N ARG A 32 -10.81 8.03 10.46
CA ARG A 32 -10.01 8.29 11.64
C ARG A 32 -10.88 8.91 12.74
N VAL A 33 -10.74 8.41 13.96
CA VAL A 33 -11.31 9.05 15.16
C VAL A 33 -10.32 10.10 15.67
N PRO A 34 -10.70 11.39 15.83
CA PRO A 34 -9.83 12.39 16.43
C PRO A 34 -9.28 11.96 17.80
N HIS A 35 -8.04 12.32 18.10
CA HIS A 35 -7.43 11.96 19.37
C HIS A 35 -8.05 12.77 20.52
N PRO A 36 -8.33 12.17 21.70
CA PRO A 36 -8.99 12.86 22.81
C PRO A 36 -8.11 13.94 23.48
N ASP A 37 -6.78 13.80 23.44
CA ASP A 37 -5.84 14.87 23.82
C ASP A 37 -5.89 15.98 22.76
N HIS A 38 -6.48 17.13 23.14
CA HIS A 38 -6.67 18.29 22.28
C HIS A 38 -5.35 18.88 21.77
N ASP A 39 -4.28 18.88 22.58
CA ASP A 39 -3.00 19.45 22.15
C ASP A 39 -2.32 18.54 21.13
N LEU A 40 -2.43 17.22 21.31
CA LEU A 40 -1.93 16.25 20.33
C LEU A 40 -2.73 16.32 19.03
N GLU A 41 -4.06 16.41 19.09
CA GLU A 41 -4.92 16.55 17.89
C GLU A 41 -4.63 17.87 17.16
N LYS A 42 -4.47 18.98 17.89
CA LYS A 42 -4.10 20.28 17.31
C LYS A 42 -2.73 20.24 16.62
N SER A 43 -1.81 19.38 17.09
CA SER A 43 -0.48 19.22 16.49
C SER A 43 -0.53 18.73 15.04
N VAL A 44 -1.57 17.99 14.62
CA VAL A 44 -1.75 17.51 13.24
C VAL A 44 -1.70 18.67 12.26
N SER A 45 -2.45 19.74 12.57
CA SER A 45 -2.49 20.94 11.73
C SER A 45 -1.17 21.71 11.76
N GLN A 46 -0.57 21.82 12.95
CA GLN A 46 0.69 22.57 13.12
C GLN A 46 1.87 21.94 12.38
N ILE A 47 1.94 20.60 12.35
CA ILE A 47 2.99 19.88 11.62
C ILE A 47 2.82 20.05 10.12
N TRP A 48 1.58 19.96 9.63
CA TRP A 48 1.29 20.22 8.21
C TRP A 48 1.68 21.63 7.80
N ASP A 49 1.27 22.65 8.56
CA ASP A 49 1.57 24.05 8.25
C ASP A 49 3.09 24.30 8.19
N LYS A 50 3.85 23.72 9.13
CA LYS A 50 5.32 23.76 9.10
C LYS A 50 5.90 23.08 7.86
N ARG A 51 5.32 21.95 7.44
CA ARG A 51 5.80 21.20 6.26
C ARG A 51 5.54 21.98 4.97
N VAL A 52 4.36 22.59 4.82
CA VAL A 52 4.01 23.41 3.65
C VAL A 52 4.95 24.63 3.53
N GLN A 53 5.34 25.25 4.65
CA GLN A 53 6.34 26.33 4.67
C GLN A 53 7.71 25.89 4.13
N GLN A 54 8.09 24.63 4.33
CA GLN A 54 9.36 24.07 3.87
C GLN A 54 9.29 23.53 2.43
N SER A 55 8.10 23.26 1.91
CA SER A 55 7.90 22.67 0.58
C SER A 55 6.61 23.23 -0.04
N PRO A 56 6.68 24.42 -0.69
CA PRO A 56 5.50 25.10 -1.22
C PRO A 56 4.76 24.33 -2.33
N SER A 57 5.42 23.37 -2.98
CA SER A 57 4.81 22.49 -3.99
C SER A 57 4.02 21.32 -3.40
N LEU A 58 4.01 21.16 -2.08
CA LEU A 58 3.29 20.09 -1.40
C LEU A 58 1.78 20.34 -1.45
N PHE A 59 1.02 19.36 -1.91
CA PHE A 59 -0.44 19.42 -1.94
C PHE A 59 -1.05 18.33 -1.05
N ASN A 60 -2.30 18.53 -0.62
CA ASN A 60 -3.04 17.55 0.17
C ASN A 60 -3.89 16.67 -0.75
N GLY A 61 -3.47 15.43 -0.98
CA GLY A 61 -4.24 14.44 -1.73
C GLY A 61 -5.07 13.54 -0.83
N LYS A 62 -6.29 13.17 -1.26
CA LYS A 62 -7.14 12.19 -0.57
C LYS A 62 -6.60 10.79 -0.75
N LYS A 63 -6.83 9.94 0.25
CA LYS A 63 -6.40 8.53 0.27
C LYS A 63 -7.47 7.67 0.90
N PHE A 64 -7.52 6.39 0.54
CA PHE A 64 -8.30 5.42 1.30
C PHE A 64 -7.63 5.12 2.64
N ARG A 65 -8.40 5.14 3.72
CA ARG A 65 -7.95 4.72 5.04
C ARG A 65 -8.24 3.24 5.23
N TYR A 66 -7.27 2.50 5.73
CA TYR A 66 -7.50 1.12 6.16
C TYR A 66 -8.22 1.10 7.52
N GLY A 67 -9.46 0.60 7.54
CA GLY A 67 -10.29 0.45 8.73
C GLY A 67 -10.43 -0.99 9.24
N GLY A 68 -9.84 -1.96 8.53
CA GLY A 68 -9.89 -3.38 8.90
C GLY A 68 -10.28 -4.28 7.74
N HIS A 69 -10.66 -5.51 8.07
CA HIS A 69 -11.18 -6.48 7.12
C HIS A 69 -11.99 -7.55 7.83
N ASP A 70 -12.89 -8.19 7.08
CA ASP A 70 -13.60 -9.40 7.46
C ASP A 70 -13.43 -10.47 6.38
N GLY A 71 -13.83 -11.70 6.70
CA GLY A 71 -13.92 -12.80 5.74
C GLY A 71 -12.98 -13.97 6.03
N THR A 72 -12.80 -14.83 5.03
CA THR A 72 -11.96 -16.03 5.11
C THR A 72 -10.70 -15.85 4.27
N ARG A 73 -9.82 -16.85 4.28
CA ARG A 73 -8.64 -16.86 3.40
C ARG A 73 -8.99 -16.91 1.91
N THR A 74 -10.24 -17.20 1.54
CA THR A 74 -10.67 -17.34 0.13
C THR A 74 -11.52 -16.17 -0.36
N ASN A 75 -12.21 -15.46 0.54
CA ASN A 75 -13.02 -14.29 0.23
C ASN A 75 -12.83 -13.25 1.33
N VAL A 76 -12.43 -12.04 0.97
CA VAL A 76 -12.11 -10.95 1.90
C VAL A 76 -13.00 -9.74 1.61
N CYS A 77 -13.48 -9.10 2.67
CA CYS A 77 -14.08 -7.77 2.61
C CYS A 77 -13.15 -6.77 3.30
N LEU A 78 -12.61 -5.81 2.55
CA LEU A 78 -11.78 -4.73 3.11
C LEU A 78 -12.67 -3.60 3.63
N HIS A 79 -12.42 -3.15 4.86
CA HIS A 79 -13.11 -2.01 5.43
C HIS A 79 -12.29 -0.75 5.17
N LEU A 80 -12.84 0.17 4.36
CA LEU A 80 -12.13 1.36 3.91
C LEU A 80 -12.89 2.62 4.31
N GLY A 81 -12.16 3.58 4.86
CA GLY A 81 -12.63 4.95 5.08
C GLY A 81 -11.89 5.93 4.16
N LEU A 82 -12.01 7.20 4.48
CA LEU A 82 -11.26 8.30 3.88
C LEU A 82 -10.23 8.87 4.84
N THR A 83 -9.11 9.29 4.26
CA THR A 83 -8.10 10.13 4.91
C THR A 83 -7.42 10.99 3.85
N ASP A 84 -6.37 11.70 4.25
CA ASP A 84 -5.60 12.54 3.34
C ASP A 84 -4.13 12.60 3.75
N TYR A 85 -3.31 13.08 2.83
CA TYR A 85 -1.87 13.18 3.02
C TYR A 85 -1.49 14.11 4.19
N ARG A 86 -2.27 15.18 4.39
CA ARG A 86 -2.13 16.09 5.53
C ARG A 86 -2.25 15.38 6.86
N THR A 87 -3.29 14.57 7.03
CA THR A 87 -3.52 13.80 8.25
C THR A 87 -2.42 12.77 8.43
N PHE A 88 -1.99 12.09 7.35
CA PHE A 88 -0.86 11.16 7.41
C PHE A 88 0.43 11.83 7.92
N VAL A 89 0.76 13.02 7.40
CA VAL A 89 1.90 13.82 7.87
C VAL A 89 1.75 14.21 9.34
N GLY A 90 0.56 14.62 9.76
CA GLY A 90 0.29 15.08 11.12
C GLY A 90 0.09 13.97 12.17
N THR A 91 -0.19 12.72 11.77
CA THR A 91 -0.36 11.58 12.68
C THR A 91 0.75 10.55 12.54
N ASN A 92 0.86 9.86 11.40
CA ASN A 92 1.80 8.75 11.24
C ASN A 92 3.24 9.27 11.12
N LEU A 93 3.47 10.37 10.39
CA LEU A 93 4.81 10.98 10.30
C LEU A 93 5.08 12.01 11.40
N ASN A 94 4.19 12.11 12.40
CA ASN A 94 4.41 12.94 13.56
C ASN A 94 5.63 12.43 14.34
N PRO A 95 6.55 13.29 14.82
CA PRO A 95 7.64 12.88 15.70
C PRO A 95 7.18 12.18 16.99
N GLN A 96 5.91 12.35 17.37
CA GLN A 96 5.26 11.69 18.51
C GLN A 96 4.17 10.71 18.06
N TRP A 97 4.31 10.09 16.88
CA TRP A 97 3.29 9.21 16.29
C TRP A 97 2.84 8.08 17.23
N GLU A 98 3.73 7.59 18.10
CA GLU A 98 3.39 6.55 19.09
C GLU A 98 2.30 7.01 20.06
N ARG A 99 2.18 8.32 20.34
CA ARG A 99 1.14 8.86 21.22
C ARG A 99 -0.26 8.80 20.61
N PHE A 100 -0.38 8.63 19.28
CA PHE A 100 -1.67 8.41 18.63
C PHE A 100 -2.14 6.95 18.74
N LEU A 101 -1.31 6.04 19.25
CA LEU A 101 -1.69 4.64 19.38
C LEU A 101 -2.49 4.38 20.65
N VAL A 102 -3.47 3.49 20.53
CA VAL A 102 -4.17 2.91 21.68
C VAL A 102 -3.54 1.55 21.99
N SER A 103 -3.39 1.23 23.28
CA SER A 103 -2.93 -0.10 23.71
C SER A 103 -4.00 -1.15 23.40
N SER A 104 -3.88 -1.80 22.24
CA SER A 104 -4.78 -2.86 21.78
C SER A 104 -4.06 -3.85 20.86
N GLU A 105 -4.45 -5.12 20.93
CA GLU A 105 -4.03 -6.17 19.99
C GLU A 105 -4.74 -6.02 18.63
N ASP A 106 -5.97 -5.49 18.67
CA ASP A 106 -6.80 -5.17 17.51
C ASP A 106 -6.20 -3.96 16.79
N ASP A 107 -5.75 -4.19 15.55
CA ASP A 107 -5.03 -3.21 14.73
C ASP A 107 -5.86 -1.96 14.46
N CYS A 108 -7.16 -2.15 14.24
CA CYS A 108 -8.10 -1.10 13.90
C CYS A 108 -8.28 -0.14 15.09
N LYS A 109 -8.40 -0.70 16.31
CA LYS A 109 -8.45 0.07 17.56
C LYS A 109 -7.12 0.71 17.88
N GLN A 110 -6.02 -0.04 17.75
CA GLN A 110 -4.67 0.46 18.00
C GLN A 110 -4.39 1.73 17.16
N CYS A 111 -4.80 1.73 15.89
CA CYS A 111 -4.52 2.79 14.93
C CYS A 111 -5.69 3.77 14.73
N GLN A 112 -6.72 3.73 15.57
CA GLN A 112 -7.97 4.50 15.36
C GLN A 112 -7.73 6.02 15.26
N HIS A 113 -6.71 6.55 15.92
CA HIS A 113 -6.35 7.98 15.89
C HIS A 113 -5.30 8.35 14.84
N THR A 114 -4.89 7.40 14.00
CA THR A 114 -3.95 7.63 12.91
C THR A 114 -4.65 7.64 11.55
N SER A 115 -4.08 8.35 10.58
CA SER A 115 -4.55 8.42 9.20
C SER A 115 -4.62 7.04 8.55
N SER A 116 -3.61 6.19 8.76
CA SER A 116 -3.52 4.84 8.20
C SER A 116 -3.88 4.74 6.70
N PRO A 117 -3.25 5.56 5.83
CA PRO A 117 -3.54 5.51 4.40
C PRO A 117 -3.08 4.14 3.87
N LEU A 118 -3.96 3.45 3.15
CA LEU A 118 -3.66 2.17 2.55
C LEU A 118 -2.78 2.39 1.32
N GLY A 119 -1.50 2.01 1.40
CA GLY A 119 -0.65 1.90 0.21
C GLY A 119 -0.91 0.60 -0.55
N ASN A 120 -0.32 0.46 -1.73
CA ASN A 120 -0.26 -0.81 -2.46
C ASN A 120 1.19 -1.16 -2.85
N GLY A 121 1.42 -2.40 -3.28
CA GLY A 121 2.71 -2.86 -3.77
C GLY A 121 2.59 -4.17 -4.53
N ALA A 122 3.36 -4.32 -5.61
CA ALA A 122 3.30 -5.46 -6.52
C ALA A 122 4.59 -6.28 -6.49
N ILE A 123 4.47 -7.57 -6.19
CA ILE A 123 5.51 -8.53 -6.47
C ILE A 123 5.30 -8.98 -7.92
N VAL A 124 6.07 -8.37 -8.83
CA VAL A 124 6.02 -8.69 -10.26
C VAL A 124 7.06 -9.75 -10.59
N GLU A 125 6.63 -10.89 -11.11
CA GLU A 125 7.48 -12.01 -11.56
C GLU A 125 7.55 -12.08 -13.08
N THR A 126 8.76 -12.02 -13.65
CA THR A 126 9.00 -12.16 -15.09
C THR A 126 8.99 -13.62 -15.55
N VAL A 127 8.91 -13.86 -16.86
CA VAL A 127 8.90 -15.23 -17.43
C VAL A 127 10.16 -16.04 -17.15
N ASP A 128 11.27 -15.37 -16.82
CA ASP A 128 12.55 -15.96 -16.40
C ASP A 128 12.71 -15.99 -14.87
N ASN A 129 11.59 -15.93 -14.14
CA ASN A 129 11.47 -16.11 -12.69
C ASN A 129 12.31 -15.10 -11.88
N LYS A 130 12.35 -13.85 -12.34
CA LYS A 130 12.94 -12.71 -11.62
C LYS A 130 11.84 -11.86 -11.01
N ILE A 131 12.10 -11.35 -9.82
CA ILE A 131 11.27 -10.38 -9.11
C ILE A 131 11.81 -8.99 -9.37
N LEU A 132 10.90 -8.06 -9.67
CA LEU A 132 11.21 -6.65 -9.87
C LEU A 132 11.24 -5.89 -8.55
N VAL A 133 12.32 -5.16 -8.30
CA VAL A 133 12.52 -4.36 -7.09
C VAL A 133 13.12 -3.01 -7.46
N LEU A 134 12.53 -1.93 -6.98
CA LEU A 134 13.00 -0.56 -7.20
C LEU A 134 13.89 -0.11 -6.04
N GLN A 135 14.91 0.68 -6.35
CA GLN A 135 15.60 1.50 -5.35
C GLN A 135 15.06 2.92 -5.41
N ARG A 136 14.51 3.37 -4.29
CA ARG A 136 13.95 4.72 -4.16
C ARG A 136 15.03 5.78 -4.33
N SER A 137 14.67 6.87 -4.99
CA SER A 137 15.51 8.06 -5.11
C SER A 137 15.86 8.63 -3.73
N ASN A 138 16.96 9.37 -3.64
CA ASN A 138 17.34 10.05 -2.40
C ASN A 138 16.51 11.31 -2.13
N ASN A 139 15.70 11.74 -3.11
CA ASN A 139 14.91 12.97 -3.05
C ASN A 139 13.46 12.74 -2.57
N VAL A 140 13.08 11.49 -2.29
CA VAL A 140 11.74 11.17 -1.82
C VAL A 140 11.58 11.43 -0.31
N GLY A 141 10.35 11.74 0.11
CA GLY A 141 10.06 12.10 1.50
C GLY A 141 10.06 10.94 2.51
N GLU A 142 9.95 9.70 2.04
CA GLU A 142 9.96 8.49 2.89
C GLU A 142 10.95 7.45 2.36
N PHE A 143 11.80 6.93 3.26
CA PHE A 143 12.77 5.87 2.99
C PHE A 143 13.66 6.12 1.74
N PRO A 144 14.40 7.25 1.67
CA PRO A 144 15.31 7.52 0.57
C PRO A 144 16.38 6.42 0.44
N GLY A 145 16.63 5.95 -0.78
CA GLY A 145 17.62 4.91 -1.08
C GLY A 145 17.23 3.47 -0.69
N TYR A 146 16.06 3.27 -0.05
CA TYR A 146 15.57 1.94 0.30
C TYR A 146 15.07 1.17 -0.93
N LEU A 147 15.01 -0.15 -0.78
CA LEU A 147 14.40 -1.02 -1.77
C LEU A 147 12.90 -1.15 -1.54
N VAL A 148 12.11 -1.13 -2.60
CA VAL A 148 10.67 -1.32 -2.56
C VAL A 148 10.20 -2.19 -3.73
N PHE A 149 9.04 -2.77 -3.54
CA PHE A 149 8.26 -3.28 -4.68
C PHE A 149 7.60 -2.11 -5.40
N PRO A 150 7.37 -2.21 -6.71
CA PRO A 150 6.61 -1.20 -7.43
C PRO A 150 5.22 -0.99 -6.80
N GLY A 151 4.73 0.24 -6.78
CA GLY A 151 3.44 0.60 -6.17
C GLY A 151 3.45 1.97 -5.50
N GLY A 152 2.26 2.40 -5.11
CA GLY A 152 2.02 3.70 -4.50
C GLY A 152 0.75 3.68 -3.65
N HIS A 153 -0.29 4.38 -4.12
CA HIS A 153 -1.52 4.56 -3.36
C HIS A 153 -2.75 4.67 -4.27
N PRO A 154 -3.78 3.83 -4.09
CA PRO A 154 -5.06 4.08 -4.72
C PRO A 154 -5.64 5.40 -4.23
N GLU A 155 -6.13 6.23 -5.15
CA GLU A 155 -6.69 7.54 -4.85
C GLU A 155 -8.22 7.54 -5.03
N PRO A 156 -8.99 8.02 -4.04
CA PRO A 156 -10.45 8.11 -4.17
C PRO A 156 -10.92 8.92 -5.38
N GLU A 157 -10.13 9.91 -5.81
CA GLU A 157 -10.50 10.81 -6.90
C GLU A 157 -10.50 10.11 -8.28
N GLU A 158 -9.68 9.06 -8.47
CA GLU A 158 -9.65 8.23 -9.69
C GLU A 158 -10.98 7.51 -9.95
N VAL A 159 -11.75 7.25 -8.89
CA VAL A 159 -13.09 6.67 -8.97
C VAL A 159 -14.22 7.67 -8.68
N GLY A 160 -13.90 8.97 -8.72
CA GLY A 160 -14.85 10.05 -8.53
C GLY A 160 -15.39 10.20 -7.10
N ILE A 161 -14.66 9.69 -6.10
CA ILE A 161 -15.03 9.81 -4.68
C ILE A 161 -14.35 11.04 -4.09
N THR A 162 -15.15 12.05 -3.79
CA THR A 162 -14.68 13.27 -3.12
C THR A 162 -15.08 13.33 -1.65
N SER A 163 -16.12 12.61 -1.24
CA SER A 163 -16.57 12.45 0.15
C SER A 163 -17.46 11.22 0.28
N HIS A 164 -17.81 10.83 1.51
CA HIS A 164 -18.81 9.79 1.77
C HIS A 164 -20.23 10.16 1.33
N LYS A 165 -20.51 11.45 1.13
CA LYS A 165 -21.83 11.95 0.73
C LYS A 165 -21.95 12.01 -0.79
N CYS A 166 -22.99 11.39 -1.33
CA CYS A 166 -23.38 11.59 -2.72
C CYS A 166 -24.26 12.85 -2.84
N GLU A 167 -23.90 13.77 -3.75
CA GLU A 167 -24.67 15.00 -3.99
C GLU A 167 -26.13 14.77 -4.41
N ASN A 168 -26.49 13.55 -4.84
CA ASN A 168 -27.83 13.22 -5.33
C ASN A 168 -28.50 11.99 -4.66
N GLY A 169 -28.10 11.60 -3.44
CA GLY A 169 -28.84 10.67 -2.56
C GLY A 169 -29.18 9.26 -3.08
N LEU A 170 -28.72 8.87 -4.28
CA LEU A 170 -29.17 7.66 -4.98
C LEU A 170 -28.07 6.87 -5.70
N GLN A 171 -26.79 7.01 -5.31
CA GLN A 171 -25.83 5.94 -5.68
C GLN A 171 -25.97 4.81 -4.66
N ASN A 172 -26.32 3.63 -5.16
CA ASN A 172 -26.36 2.39 -4.38
C ASN A 172 -24.96 2.17 -3.76
N SER A 173 -24.87 1.96 -2.45
CA SER A 173 -23.62 1.68 -1.74
C SER A 173 -22.87 0.50 -2.35
N GLU A 174 -23.59 -0.48 -2.91
CA GLU A 174 -23.00 -1.59 -3.67
C GLU A 174 -22.21 -1.10 -4.89
N SER A 175 -22.70 -0.10 -5.61
CA SER A 175 -22.00 0.45 -6.78
C SER A 175 -20.71 1.17 -6.41
N ILE A 176 -20.68 1.88 -5.28
CA ILE A 176 -19.47 2.53 -4.77
C ILE A 176 -18.47 1.47 -4.30
N ASN A 177 -18.92 0.49 -3.51
CA ASN A 177 -18.09 -0.61 -3.04
C ASN A 177 -17.44 -1.38 -4.20
N SER A 178 -18.19 -1.66 -5.28
CA SER A 178 -17.62 -2.28 -6.48
C SER A 178 -16.57 -1.40 -7.17
N LYS A 179 -16.80 -0.08 -7.28
CA LYS A 179 -15.81 0.85 -7.86
C LYS A 179 -14.53 0.92 -7.03
N VAL A 180 -14.66 1.03 -5.71
CA VAL A 180 -13.49 1.08 -4.81
C VAL A 180 -12.74 -0.25 -4.83
N SER A 181 -13.45 -1.38 -4.81
CA SER A 181 -12.84 -2.71 -4.95
C SER A 181 -12.06 -2.82 -6.26
N GLN A 182 -12.65 -2.43 -7.40
CA GLN A 182 -11.97 -2.45 -8.70
C GLN A 182 -10.73 -1.56 -8.70
N GLU A 183 -10.81 -0.36 -8.11
CA GLU A 183 -9.67 0.57 -8.01
C GLU A 183 -8.50 0.01 -7.20
N MET A 184 -8.74 -0.86 -6.21
CA MET A 184 -7.63 -1.53 -5.50
C MET A 184 -6.77 -2.39 -6.45
N PHE A 185 -7.37 -2.94 -7.50
CA PHE A 185 -6.69 -3.78 -8.50
C PHE A 185 -6.19 -2.94 -9.69
N ASP A 186 -6.98 -1.97 -10.16
CA ASP A 186 -6.59 -1.13 -11.29
C ASP A 186 -5.40 -0.23 -10.93
N SER A 187 -5.40 0.35 -9.72
CA SER A 187 -4.31 1.22 -9.26
C SER A 187 -2.97 0.51 -9.28
N ILE A 188 -2.89 -0.74 -8.81
CA ILE A 188 -1.60 -1.43 -8.75
C ILE A 188 -1.07 -1.79 -10.14
N VAL A 189 -1.95 -2.01 -11.12
CA VAL A 189 -1.53 -2.19 -12.52
C VAL A 189 -0.98 -0.87 -13.08
N ARG A 190 -1.68 0.26 -12.84
CA ARG A 190 -1.22 1.59 -13.28
C ARG A 190 0.15 1.92 -12.70
N GLU A 191 0.34 1.75 -11.41
CA GLU A 191 1.62 2.00 -10.72
C GLU A 191 2.76 1.16 -11.29
N VAL A 192 2.54 -0.13 -11.59
CA VAL A 192 3.56 -0.98 -12.23
C VAL A 192 3.91 -0.47 -13.62
N VAL A 193 2.92 -0.04 -14.41
CA VAL A 193 3.15 0.50 -15.75
C VAL A 193 3.91 1.83 -15.68
N GLU A 194 3.53 2.71 -14.76
CA GLU A 194 4.08 4.06 -14.59
C GLU A 194 5.53 4.02 -14.07
N GLU A 195 5.81 3.18 -13.06
CA GLU A 195 7.14 3.08 -12.44
C GLU A 195 8.13 2.18 -13.22
N ILE A 196 7.64 1.19 -13.98
CA ILE A 196 8.50 0.20 -14.67
C ILE A 196 8.51 0.39 -16.19
N GLY A 197 7.50 1.05 -16.77
CA GLY A 197 7.39 1.29 -18.21
C GLY A 197 6.97 0.07 -19.02
N VAL A 198 6.57 -1.04 -18.39
CA VAL A 198 6.08 -2.23 -19.10
C VAL A 198 4.65 -2.00 -19.59
N PRO A 199 4.26 -2.48 -20.79
CA PRO A 199 2.89 -2.37 -21.25
C PRO A 199 1.94 -3.21 -20.40
N ALA A 200 0.77 -2.67 -20.05
CA ALA A 200 -0.26 -3.37 -19.27
C ALA A 200 -0.65 -4.73 -19.86
N ALA A 201 -0.70 -4.85 -21.19
CA ALA A 201 -1.01 -6.10 -21.90
C ALA A 201 0.01 -7.24 -21.67
N THR A 202 1.18 -6.93 -21.10
CA THR A 202 2.18 -7.94 -20.72
C THR A 202 2.03 -8.42 -19.29
N LEU A 203 1.15 -7.81 -18.50
CA LEU A 203 0.88 -8.16 -17.11
C LEU A 203 -0.35 -9.07 -17.03
N SER A 204 -0.30 -10.07 -16.15
CA SER A 204 -1.49 -10.82 -15.76
C SER A 204 -2.40 -9.96 -14.89
N GLU A 205 -3.65 -10.40 -14.73
CA GLU A 205 -4.51 -9.85 -13.68
C GLU A 205 -3.81 -9.92 -12.31
N PRO A 206 -3.89 -8.84 -11.51
CA PRO A 206 -3.30 -8.83 -10.18
C PRO A 206 -4.04 -9.76 -9.22
N LEU A 207 -3.27 -10.48 -8.41
CA LEU A 207 -3.79 -11.35 -7.36
C LEU A 207 -3.43 -10.78 -5.99
N PHE A 208 -4.43 -10.51 -5.16
CA PHE A 208 -4.23 -9.99 -3.82
C PHE A 208 -3.70 -11.08 -2.87
N ILE A 209 -2.55 -10.82 -2.25
CA ILE A 209 -1.86 -11.79 -1.37
C ILE A 209 -1.93 -11.41 0.12
N GLY A 210 -2.40 -10.21 0.45
CA GLY A 210 -2.68 -9.80 1.82
C GLY A 210 -2.27 -8.36 2.13
N ILE A 211 -2.23 -8.03 3.42
CA ILE A 211 -1.89 -6.70 3.93
C ILE A 211 -0.76 -6.82 4.94
N SER A 212 0.27 -6.02 4.77
CA SER A 212 1.33 -5.84 5.75
C SER A 212 1.36 -4.41 6.28
N ARG A 213 1.63 -4.28 7.57
CA ARG A 213 1.87 -3.01 8.24
C ARG A 213 3.29 -2.95 8.76
N ARG A 214 4.03 -1.88 8.49
CA ARG A 214 5.31 -1.65 9.16
C ARG A 214 5.09 -1.31 10.64
N VAL A 215 6.03 -1.70 11.49
CA VAL A 215 6.01 -1.30 12.91
C VAL A 215 6.28 0.20 13.05
N LEU A 216 7.29 0.70 12.35
CA LEU A 216 7.57 2.14 12.29
C LEU A 216 6.37 2.87 11.68
N ASN A 217 5.76 3.78 12.44
CA ASN A 217 4.63 4.63 12.07
C ASN A 217 3.36 3.95 11.53
N VAL A 218 3.22 2.63 11.77
CA VAL A 218 1.99 1.85 11.57
C VAL A 218 1.30 2.01 10.20
N ARG A 219 2.02 2.34 9.12
CA ARG A 219 1.42 2.44 7.78
C ARG A 219 1.15 1.04 7.19
N PRO A 220 -0.10 0.75 6.78
CA PRO A 220 -0.45 -0.48 6.08
C PRO A 220 -0.21 -0.36 4.56
N ALA A 221 0.01 -1.50 3.92
CA ALA A 221 0.03 -1.63 2.47
C ALA A 221 -0.57 -2.99 2.04
N ALA A 222 -1.44 -2.94 1.03
CA ALA A 222 -1.95 -4.10 0.32
C ALA A 222 -0.90 -4.61 -0.67
N PHE A 223 -0.70 -5.94 -0.73
CA PHE A 223 0.25 -6.53 -1.66
C PHE A 223 -0.45 -7.41 -2.68
N PHE A 224 0.06 -7.32 -3.91
CA PHE A 224 -0.43 -8.07 -5.06
C PHE A 224 0.71 -8.86 -5.70
N PHE A 225 0.38 -9.99 -6.30
CA PHE A 225 1.26 -10.76 -7.16
C PHE A 225 0.81 -10.61 -8.61
N ILE A 226 1.75 -10.34 -9.50
CA ILE A 226 1.50 -10.11 -10.94
C ILE A 226 2.56 -10.87 -11.73
N LYS A 227 2.14 -11.63 -12.75
CA LYS A 227 3.07 -12.20 -13.72
C LYS A 227 3.28 -11.24 -14.89
N CYS A 228 4.52 -11.08 -15.32
CA CYS A 228 4.89 -10.32 -16.50
C CYS A 228 5.41 -11.28 -17.57
N ASN A 229 4.84 -11.21 -18.78
CA ASN A 229 5.20 -12.06 -19.92
C ASN A 229 6.49 -11.60 -20.64
N LEU A 230 7.25 -10.68 -20.06
CA LEU A 230 8.54 -10.22 -20.56
C LEU A 230 9.69 -10.85 -19.78
N GLN A 231 10.83 -11.03 -20.44
CA GLN A 231 12.08 -11.38 -19.76
C GLN A 231 12.61 -10.18 -18.97
N SER A 232 13.30 -10.44 -17.86
CA SER A 232 13.91 -9.41 -17.03
C SER A 232 14.78 -8.41 -17.80
N ALA A 233 15.54 -8.88 -18.80
CA ALA A 233 16.37 -8.02 -19.65
C ALA A 233 15.54 -7.02 -20.49
N GLN A 234 14.36 -7.44 -20.98
CA GLN A 234 13.45 -6.56 -21.73
C GLN A 234 12.82 -5.52 -20.80
N VAL A 235 12.43 -5.95 -19.59
CA VAL A 235 11.90 -5.04 -18.56
C VAL A 235 12.93 -3.97 -18.21
N GLN A 236 14.20 -4.34 -18.02
CA GLN A 236 15.28 -3.36 -17.75
C GLN A 236 15.44 -2.32 -18.87
N GLN A 237 15.24 -2.71 -20.13
CA GLN A 237 15.30 -1.76 -21.26
C GLN A 237 14.13 -0.76 -21.20
N LEU A 238 12.92 -1.26 -20.91
CA LEU A 238 11.70 -0.44 -20.84
C LEU A 238 11.70 0.54 -19.66
N TYR A 239 12.34 0.17 -18.55
CA TYR A 239 12.45 1.04 -17.37
C TYR A 239 13.06 2.41 -17.67
N SER A 240 13.95 2.52 -18.67
CA SER A 240 14.50 3.81 -19.10
C SER A 240 13.45 4.80 -19.65
N SER A 241 12.26 4.31 -19.99
CA SER A 241 11.11 5.08 -20.48
C SER A 241 9.96 5.17 -19.46
N ALA A 242 10.17 4.72 -18.22
CA ALA A 242 9.17 4.83 -17.15
C ALA A 242 8.78 6.30 -16.90
N GLN A 243 7.50 6.54 -16.66
CA GLN A 243 6.96 7.89 -16.45
C GLN A 243 7.47 8.48 -15.14
N ASP A 244 7.53 7.66 -14.09
CA ASP A 244 7.97 8.06 -12.75
C ASP A 244 9.47 7.79 -12.50
N GLY A 245 10.28 8.01 -13.53
CA GLY A 245 11.73 7.82 -13.47
C GLY A 245 12.46 8.69 -12.44
N TYR A 246 11.79 9.66 -11.81
CA TYR A 246 12.35 10.48 -10.72
C TYR A 246 12.21 9.85 -9.33
N GLU A 247 11.24 8.94 -9.15
CA GLU A 247 10.92 8.33 -7.85
C GLU A 247 11.86 7.18 -7.48
N SER A 248 12.45 6.54 -8.49
CA SER A 248 13.42 5.46 -8.34
C SER A 248 14.69 5.75 -9.12
N THR A 249 15.83 5.29 -8.60
CA THR A 249 17.14 5.47 -9.25
C THR A 249 17.64 4.22 -9.94
N LYS A 250 17.01 3.07 -9.67
CA LYS A 250 17.43 1.78 -10.21
C LYS A 250 16.33 0.74 -10.11
N LEU A 251 16.18 -0.04 -11.18
CA LEU A 251 15.44 -1.30 -11.20
C LEU A 251 16.39 -2.49 -11.03
N TYR A 252 16.05 -3.37 -10.09
CA TYR A 252 16.69 -4.66 -9.86
C TYR A 252 15.78 -5.78 -10.36
N THR A 253 16.37 -6.77 -11.02
CA THR A 253 15.70 -8.00 -11.46
C THR A 253 16.41 -9.19 -10.82
N ILE A 254 15.87 -9.69 -9.71
CA ILE A 254 16.59 -10.61 -8.81
C ILE A 254 15.80 -11.87 -8.56
N HIS A 255 16.47 -12.96 -8.19
CA HIS A 255 15.75 -14.16 -7.73
C HIS A 255 15.18 -13.96 -6.33
N SER A 256 14.13 -14.70 -6.00
CA SER A 256 13.52 -14.66 -4.65
C SER A 256 14.53 -14.98 -3.53
N SER A 257 15.53 -15.82 -3.79
CA SER A 257 16.58 -16.15 -2.82
C SER A 257 17.54 -14.98 -2.55
N GLU A 258 17.82 -14.16 -3.57
CA GLU A 258 18.63 -12.95 -3.45
C GLU A 258 17.87 -11.86 -2.68
N LEU A 259 16.56 -11.76 -2.93
CA LEU A 259 15.68 -10.82 -2.24
C LEU A 259 15.63 -11.07 -0.72
N GLU A 260 15.72 -12.32 -0.26
CA GLU A 260 15.81 -12.63 1.18
C GLU A 260 16.96 -11.87 1.85
N ASN A 261 18.13 -11.85 1.21
CA ASN A 261 19.32 -11.14 1.70
C ASN A 261 19.17 -9.61 1.65
N MET A 262 18.37 -9.10 0.71
CA MET A 262 18.16 -7.67 0.48
C MET A 262 16.95 -7.11 1.25
N SER A 263 16.05 -7.95 1.75
CA SER A 263 14.81 -7.56 2.42
C SER A 263 15.04 -6.63 3.61
N SER A 264 16.17 -6.76 4.31
CA SER A 264 16.57 -5.84 5.38
C SER A 264 16.76 -4.38 4.93
N LYS A 265 16.84 -4.10 3.62
CA LYS A 265 16.88 -2.75 3.05
C LYS A 265 15.52 -2.26 2.56
N MET A 266 14.45 -3.00 2.83
CA MET A 266 13.09 -2.60 2.54
C MET A 266 12.41 -1.98 3.76
N PRO A 267 11.47 -1.04 3.58
CA PRO A 267 10.56 -0.61 4.63
C PRO A 267 9.79 -1.81 5.18
N GLY A 268 9.39 -1.76 6.45
CA GLY A 268 8.72 -2.89 7.11
C GLY A 268 7.54 -3.47 6.31
N CYS A 269 6.67 -2.62 5.76
CA CYS A 269 5.51 -3.05 4.98
C CYS A 269 5.93 -3.86 3.74
N HIS A 270 6.99 -3.47 3.03
CA HIS A 270 7.52 -4.25 1.89
C HIS A 270 8.23 -5.54 2.34
N ARG A 271 8.89 -5.54 3.50
CA ARG A 271 9.40 -6.80 4.09
C ARG A 271 8.28 -7.78 4.37
N GLY A 272 7.15 -7.29 4.89
CA GLY A 272 5.97 -8.12 5.10
C GLY A 272 5.27 -8.49 3.79
N GLY A 273 5.28 -7.63 2.78
CA GLY A 273 4.88 -7.99 1.41
C GLY A 273 5.67 -9.17 0.86
N PHE A 274 6.98 -9.19 1.07
CA PHE A 274 7.82 -10.33 0.71
C PHE A 274 7.50 -11.58 1.55
N ALA A 275 7.18 -11.42 2.84
CA ALA A 275 6.71 -12.54 3.65
C ALA A 275 5.38 -13.12 3.16
N LEU A 276 4.43 -12.28 2.74
CA LEU A 276 3.17 -12.72 2.12
C LEU A 276 3.43 -13.50 0.83
N TYR A 277 4.37 -13.03 0.00
CA TYR A 277 4.77 -13.74 -1.21
C TYR A 277 5.33 -15.13 -0.92
N LYS A 278 6.18 -15.28 0.11
CA LYS A 278 6.68 -16.60 0.53
C LYS A 278 5.55 -17.54 0.96
N LEU A 279 4.59 -17.05 1.74
CA LEU A 279 3.42 -17.83 2.15
C LEU A 279 2.57 -18.28 0.95
N MET A 280 2.44 -17.42 -0.08
CA MET A 280 1.76 -17.77 -1.32
C MET A 280 2.49 -18.89 -2.09
N LEU A 281 3.82 -18.80 -2.21
CA LEU A 281 4.63 -19.84 -2.86
C LEU A 281 4.55 -21.19 -2.13
N GLU A 282 4.63 -21.17 -0.80
CA GLU A 282 4.52 -22.37 0.03
C GLU A 282 3.17 -23.07 -0.16
N ALA A 283 2.07 -22.31 -0.19
CA ALA A 283 0.75 -22.86 -0.44
C ALA A 283 0.60 -23.42 -1.86
N GLY A 284 1.15 -22.74 -2.88
CA GLY A 284 1.15 -23.23 -4.26
C GLY A 284 1.92 -24.54 -4.46
N ASN A 285 2.98 -24.75 -3.68
CA ASN A 285 3.75 -26.00 -3.71
C ASN A 285 3.04 -27.16 -3.02
N ASN A 286 2.19 -26.90 -2.03
CA ASN A 286 1.40 -27.93 -1.34
C ASN A 286 0.16 -28.41 -2.11
N ILE A 287 -0.13 -27.79 -3.26
CA ILE A 287 -1.26 -28.13 -4.16
C ILE A 287 -0.78 -28.96 -5.37
N LYS A 288 0.54 -29.14 -5.55
CA LYS A 288 1.15 -30.00 -6.57
C LYS A 288 1.51 -31.37 -6.00
#